data_AF-A0A9Q0RD30-F1
#
_entry.id   AF-A0A9Q0RD30-F1
#
_cell.length_a   1.000
_cell.length_b   1.000
_cell.length_c   1.000
_cell.angle_alpha   90.00
_cell.angle_beta   90.00
_cell.angle_gamma   90.00
#
_symmetry.space_group_name_H-M   'P 1'
#
loop_
_entity.id
_entity.type
_entity.pdbx_description
1 polymer ?
#
loop_
_entity_poly.entity_id
_entity_poly.type
_entity_poly.pdbx_seq_one_letter_code
_entity_poly.pdbx_strand_id
1 'polypeptide(L)'
;MEKIHSKVLLSKTLIQNFSIQKTFLFNSNNEENSFDLIISKNNSIELINIDLNGKMKIICQQNIFGMINNIELISIKNESTNEKESFLVILSEEFDVSLIGFSYKYQKFFTLNSINLKSIFPKRRKHHFYSCLSFNRFKTKIYCCWKSRKPNFYCFA
;
A
#
# COMPACT_ATOMS: atom_id res chain seq x y z
N MET A 1 -19.52 -22.28 -41.11
CA MET A 1 -19.83 -21.73 -39.78
C MET A 1 -18.87 -22.35 -38.78
N GLU A 2 -17.78 -21.65 -38.45
CA GLU A 2 -16.79 -22.14 -37.48
C GLU A 2 -17.26 -21.84 -36.06
N LYS A 3 -17.39 -22.88 -35.23
CA LYS A 3 -17.68 -22.75 -33.80
C LYS A 3 -16.42 -22.29 -33.08
N ILE A 4 -16.37 -21.00 -32.72
CA ILE A 4 -15.35 -20.48 -31.82
C ILE A 4 -15.65 -20.99 -30.41
N HIS A 5 -14.93 -22.02 -29.96
CA HIS A 5 -14.93 -22.42 -28.56
C HIS A 5 -14.10 -21.42 -27.75
N SER A 6 -14.75 -20.55 -26.99
CA SER A 6 -14.09 -19.72 -25.98
C SER A 6 -13.56 -20.62 -24.87
N LYS A 7 -12.24 -20.83 -24.82
CA LYS A 7 -11.58 -21.47 -23.67
C LYS A 7 -11.56 -20.47 -22.51
N VAL A 8 -12.28 -20.78 -21.43
CA VAL A 8 -12.18 -20.06 -20.16
C VAL A 8 -11.07 -20.70 -19.34
N LEU A 9 -10.02 -19.93 -19.04
CA LEU A 9 -8.93 -20.34 -18.16
C LEU A 9 -9.12 -19.68 -16.79
N LEU A 10 -9.16 -20.48 -15.75
CA LEU A 10 -9.17 -20.04 -14.35
C LEU A 10 -7.76 -20.18 -13.79
N SER A 11 -7.20 -19.11 -13.25
CA SER A 11 -5.92 -19.15 -12.54
C SER A 11 -6.17 -19.16 -11.02
N LYS A 12 -5.44 -20.04 -10.32
CA LYS A 12 -5.43 -20.11 -8.86
C LYS A 12 -3.99 -20.21 -8.39
N THR A 13 -3.60 -19.34 -7.48
CA THR A 13 -2.26 -19.37 -6.89
C THR A 13 -2.26 -20.34 -5.71
N LEU A 14 -1.46 -21.41 -5.78
CA LEU A 14 -1.36 -22.43 -4.74
C LEU A 14 -0.28 -22.12 -3.70
N ILE A 15 0.84 -21.54 -4.14
CA ILE A 15 1.96 -21.11 -3.29
C ILE A 15 2.40 -19.74 -3.78
N GLN A 16 2.46 -18.77 -2.88
CA GLN A 16 2.94 -17.43 -3.20
C GLN A 16 4.41 -17.31 -2.77
N ASN A 17 5.32 -17.15 -3.74
CA ASN A 17 6.70 -16.78 -3.45
C ASN A 17 6.72 -15.30 -3.07
N PHE A 18 7.01 -15.01 -1.81
CA PHE A 18 6.98 -13.65 -1.30
C PHE A 18 8.39 -13.08 -1.17
N SER A 19 8.66 -11.99 -1.88
CA SER A 19 9.74 -11.09 -1.51
C SER A 19 9.16 -10.02 -0.59
N ILE A 20 9.69 -9.92 0.64
CA ILE A 20 9.35 -8.83 1.55
C ILE A 20 9.99 -7.55 1.01
N GLN A 21 9.19 -6.51 0.85
CA GLN A 21 9.65 -5.21 0.39
C GLN A 21 9.90 -4.25 1.54
N LYS A 22 8.96 -4.20 2.50
CA LYS A 22 9.01 -3.24 3.61
C LYS A 22 8.17 -3.71 4.79
N THR A 23 8.56 -3.31 5.98
CA THR A 23 7.86 -3.63 7.23
C THR A 23 7.64 -2.37 8.05
N PHE A 24 6.47 -2.25 8.68
CA PHE A 24 6.14 -1.15 9.59
C PHE A 24 5.65 -1.72 10.92
N LEU A 25 6.27 -1.30 12.02
CA LEU A 25 5.87 -1.66 13.38
C LEU A 25 5.34 -0.41 14.08
N PHE A 26 4.15 -0.50 14.66
CA PHE A 26 3.51 0.59 15.40
C PHE A 26 2.62 0.06 16.53
N ASN A 27 2.25 0.91 17.47
CA ASN A 27 1.37 0.51 18.58
C ASN A 27 0.00 0.10 18.05
N SER A 28 -0.54 -1.00 18.55
CA SER A 28 -1.90 -1.41 18.19
C SER A 28 -2.90 -0.40 18.74
N ASN A 29 -3.82 0.03 17.89
CA ASN A 29 -4.95 0.87 18.30
C ASN A 29 -6.07 0.04 18.95
N ASN A 30 -5.97 -1.29 18.91
CA ASN A 30 -7.07 -2.20 19.19
C ASN A 30 -6.87 -3.06 20.43
N GLU A 31 -5.62 -3.32 20.82
CA GLU A 31 -5.27 -4.13 21.98
C GLU A 31 -4.17 -3.42 22.77
N GLU A 32 -4.47 -3.05 24.02
CA GLU A 32 -3.46 -2.56 24.95
C GLU A 32 -2.33 -3.59 25.08
N ASN A 33 -1.07 -3.12 25.17
CA ASN A 33 0.10 -3.98 25.27
C ASN A 33 0.32 -4.90 24.04
N SER A 34 0.05 -4.39 22.85
CA SER A 34 0.41 -5.07 21.61
C SER A 34 0.93 -4.11 20.55
N PHE A 35 1.66 -4.64 19.58
CA PHE A 35 2.16 -3.94 18.42
C PHE A 35 1.58 -4.54 17.15
N ASP A 36 1.27 -3.69 16.19
CA ASP A 36 0.88 -4.12 14.86
C ASP A 36 2.07 -3.99 13.91
N LEU A 37 2.30 -5.07 13.16
CA LEU A 37 3.32 -5.22 12.15
C LEU A 37 2.64 -5.36 10.80
N ILE A 38 2.87 -4.40 9.91
CA ILE A 38 2.48 -4.49 8.50
C ILE A 38 3.69 -4.96 7.70
N ILE A 39 3.51 -6.04 6.94
CA ILE A 39 4.51 -6.58 6.02
C ILE A 39 3.99 -6.36 4.59
N SER A 40 4.74 -5.58 3.82
CA SER A 40 4.51 -5.41 2.39
C SER A 40 5.33 -6.42 1.62
N LYS A 41 4.67 -7.14 0.72
CA LYS A 41 5.26 -8.09 -0.23
C LYS A 41 4.96 -7.60 -1.64
N ASN A 42 5.57 -8.18 -2.67
CA ASN A 42 5.46 -7.68 -4.04
C ASN A 42 4.01 -7.43 -4.54
N ASN A 43 3.04 -8.23 -4.12
CA ASN A 43 1.65 -8.15 -4.59
C ASN A 43 0.63 -8.35 -3.47
N SER A 44 1.05 -8.22 -2.21
CA SER A 44 0.17 -8.47 -1.07
C SER A 44 0.66 -7.73 0.16
N ILE A 45 -0.26 -7.45 1.07
CA ILE A 45 0.04 -6.89 2.38
C ILE A 45 -0.49 -7.83 3.45
N GLU A 46 0.26 -7.92 4.53
CA GLU A 46 -0.09 -8.70 5.70
C GLU A 46 -0.04 -7.81 6.94
N LEU A 47 -1.04 -7.97 7.82
CA LEU A 47 -1.09 -7.37 9.14
C LEU A 47 -0.97 -8.47 10.18
N ILE A 48 -0.03 -8.31 11.08
CA ILE A 48 0.26 -9.21 12.18
C ILE A 48 0.21 -8.40 13.47
N ASN A 49 -0.51 -8.90 14.47
CA ASN A 49 -0.43 -8.36 15.82
C ASN A 49 0.57 -9.17 16.65
N ILE A 50 1.35 -8.48 17.47
CA ILE A 50 2.40 -9.04 18.30
C ILE A 50 2.14 -8.59 19.74
N ASP A 51 1.87 -9.53 20.63
CA ASP A 51 1.69 -9.23 22.06
C ASP A 51 3.05 -8.95 22.76
N LEU A 52 3.03 -8.39 23.97
CA LEU A 52 4.25 -8.18 24.77
C LEU A 52 5.02 -9.47 25.11
N ASN A 53 4.39 -10.64 24.99
CA ASN A 53 5.03 -11.94 25.22
C ASN A 53 5.70 -12.48 23.94
N GLY A 54 5.62 -11.74 22.83
CA GLY A 54 6.18 -12.12 21.53
C GLY A 54 5.31 -13.11 20.73
N LYS A 55 4.07 -13.39 21.14
CA LYS A 55 3.14 -14.19 20.34
C LYS A 55 2.66 -13.37 19.15
N MET A 56 2.79 -13.95 17.97
CA MET A 56 2.39 -13.34 16.71
C MET A 56 1.09 -13.96 16.21
N LYS A 57 0.15 -13.11 15.81
CA LYS A 57 -1.13 -13.50 15.23
C LYS A 57 -1.34 -12.74 13.92
N ILE A 58 -1.44 -13.48 12.82
CA ILE A 58 -1.81 -12.90 11.53
C ILE A 58 -3.28 -12.48 11.61
N ILE A 59 -3.55 -11.18 11.49
CA ILE A 59 -4.91 -10.63 11.47
C ILE A 59 -5.47 -10.68 10.05
N CYS A 60 -4.67 -10.27 9.07
CA CYS A 60 -5.13 -10.14 7.70
C CYS A 60 -3.99 -10.38 6.72
N GLN A 61 -4.26 -11.11 5.65
CA GLN A 61 -3.40 -11.16 4.48
C GLN A 61 -4.25 -10.88 3.25
N GLN A 62 -3.89 -9.87 2.47
CA GLN A 62 -4.67 -9.42 1.32
C GLN A 62 -3.78 -9.20 0.12
N ASN A 63 -4.13 -9.83 -0.99
CA ASN A 63 -3.52 -9.53 -2.28
C ASN A 63 -3.99 -8.16 -2.76
N ILE A 64 -3.06 -7.40 -3.32
CA ILE A 64 -3.35 -6.18 -4.05
C ILE A 64 -3.27 -6.52 -5.53
N PHE A 65 -4.23 -6.04 -6.30
CA PHE A 65 -4.24 -6.23 -7.75
C PHE A 65 -3.17 -5.31 -8.37
N GLY A 66 -1.97 -5.86 -8.53
CA GLY A 66 -0.80 -5.16 -9.09
C GLY A 66 0.46 -5.38 -8.24
N MET A 67 1.60 -5.01 -8.80
CA MET A 67 2.87 -5.01 -8.08
C MET A 67 3.06 -3.70 -7.30
N ILE A 68 3.46 -3.81 -6.04
CA ILE A 68 3.83 -2.70 -5.18
C ILE A 68 5.22 -2.25 -5.59
N ASN A 69 5.34 -1.01 -6.08
CA ASN A 69 6.65 -0.39 -6.34
C ASN A 69 7.18 0.28 -5.08
N ASN A 70 6.30 0.93 -4.33
CA ASN A 70 6.66 1.61 -3.10
C ASN A 70 5.47 1.67 -2.15
N ILE A 71 5.76 1.71 -0.86
CA ILE A 71 4.77 1.79 0.20
C ILE A 71 5.29 2.62 1.38
N GLU A 72 4.40 3.41 1.96
CA GLU A 72 4.66 4.20 3.15
C GLU A 72 3.47 4.15 4.11
N LEU A 73 3.75 4.18 5.41
CA LEU A 73 2.75 4.35 6.46
C LEU A 73 2.68 5.83 6.82
N ILE A 74 1.50 6.42 6.76
CA ILE A 74 1.23 7.77 7.22
C ILE A 74 0.30 7.73 8.41
N SER A 75 0.53 8.58 9.39
CA SER A 75 -0.39 8.76 10.52
C SER A 75 -0.89 10.19 10.54
N ILE A 76 -2.21 10.35 10.45
CA ILE A 76 -2.90 11.63 10.50
C ILE A 76 -3.52 11.75 11.88
N LYS A 77 -3.18 12.84 12.58
CA LYS A 77 -3.84 13.17 13.85
C LYS A 77 -5.14 13.89 13.53
N ASN A 78 -6.26 13.34 13.98
CA ASN A 78 -7.53 14.04 13.94
C ASN A 78 -7.53 15.09 15.06
N GLU A 79 -7.61 16.37 14.70
CA GLU A 79 -7.59 17.48 15.67
C GLU A 79 -8.82 17.48 16.59
N SER A 80 -9.94 16.92 16.12
CA SER A 80 -11.19 16.88 16.88
C SER A 80 -11.22 15.79 17.94
N THR A 81 -10.71 14.60 17.63
CA THR A 81 -10.71 13.44 18.55
C THR A 81 -9.37 13.23 19.25
N ASN A 82 -8.31 13.95 18.86
CA ASN A 82 -6.91 13.71 19.23
C ASN A 82 -6.39 12.30 18.88
N GLU A 83 -7.18 11.49 18.17
CA GLU A 83 -6.81 10.15 17.73
C GLU A 83 -5.86 10.22 16.54
N LYS A 84 -4.98 9.22 16.43
CA LYS A 84 -4.11 9.04 15.27
C LYS A 84 -4.64 7.91 14.42
N GLU A 85 -5.07 8.25 13.22
CA GLU A 85 -5.43 7.27 12.20
C GLU A 85 -4.23 7.02 11.30
N SER A 86 -3.91 5.75 11.07
CA SER A 86 -2.80 5.35 10.21
C SER A 86 -3.31 4.75 8.91
N PHE A 87 -2.72 5.18 7.80
CA PHE A 87 -3.05 4.75 6.45
C PHE A 87 -1.78 4.32 5.72
N LEU A 88 -1.93 3.36 4.82
CA LEU A 88 -0.89 2.99 3.88
C LEU A 88 -1.08 3.78 2.59
N VAL A 89 0.01 4.29 2.05
CA VAL A 89 0.04 4.81 0.69
C VAL A 89 0.88 3.88 -0.16
N ILE A 90 0.28 3.40 -1.24
CA ILE A 90 0.88 2.44 -2.16
C ILE A 90 1.02 3.10 -3.50
N LEU A 91 2.22 2.98 -4.09
CA LEU A 91 2.45 3.27 -5.49
C LEU A 91 2.65 1.94 -6.22
N SER A 92 1.80 1.67 -7.21
CA SER A 92 1.86 0.46 -8.03
C SER A 92 2.83 0.61 -9.22
N GLU A 93 3.20 -0.52 -9.82
CA GLU A 93 3.85 -0.56 -11.15
C GLU A 93 3.01 0.11 -12.25
N GLU A 94 1.70 0.15 -12.06
CA GLU A 94 0.78 0.80 -12.98
C GLU A 94 0.65 2.32 -12.79
N PHE A 95 1.48 2.90 -11.91
CA PHE A 95 1.44 4.32 -11.55
C PHE A 95 0.14 4.76 -10.88
N ASP A 96 -0.52 3.85 -10.17
CA ASP A 96 -1.63 4.22 -9.29
C ASP A 96 -1.09 4.51 -7.90
N VAL A 97 -1.46 5.67 -7.36
CA VAL A 97 -1.24 6.00 -5.95
C VAL A 97 -2.54 5.75 -5.20
N SER A 98 -2.55 4.75 -4.32
CA SER A 98 -3.73 4.38 -3.53
C SER A 98 -3.51 4.64 -2.05
N LEU A 99 -4.48 5.27 -1.42
CA LEU A 99 -4.60 5.40 0.03
C LEU A 99 -5.42 4.24 0.56
N ILE A 100 -4.86 3.48 1.50
CA ILE A 100 -5.46 2.26 2.03
C ILE A 100 -5.56 2.38 3.55
N GLY A 101 -6.77 2.15 4.08
CA GLY A 101 -7.02 1.99 5.51
C GLY A 101 -7.19 0.52 5.88
N PHE A 102 -7.03 0.21 7.16
CA PHE A 102 -7.36 -1.09 7.72
C PHE A 102 -8.57 -0.98 8.64
N SER A 103 -9.54 -1.90 8.51
CA SER A 103 -10.64 -2.02 9.47
C SER A 103 -10.49 -3.29 10.28
N TYR A 104 -10.25 -3.15 11.58
CA TYR A 104 -10.18 -4.29 12.49
C TYR A 104 -11.52 -5.01 12.63
N LYS A 105 -12.65 -4.29 12.51
CA LYS A 105 -13.99 -4.88 12.55
C LYS A 105 -14.18 -5.90 11.43
N TYR A 106 -13.70 -5.59 10.23
CA TYR A 106 -13.81 -6.46 9.05
C TYR A 106 -12.55 -7.28 8.77
N GLN A 107 -11.49 -7.08 9.57
CA GLN A 107 -10.16 -7.66 9.39
C GLN A 107 -9.65 -7.57 7.94
N LYS A 108 -9.81 -6.38 7.34
CA LYS A 108 -9.58 -6.20 5.90
C LYS A 108 -9.02 -4.81 5.59
N PHE A 109 -8.18 -4.75 4.56
CA PHE A 109 -7.70 -3.50 3.96
C PHE A 109 -8.70 -2.97 2.92
N PHE A 110 -8.96 -1.67 2.97
CA PHE A 110 -9.87 -0.97 2.07
C PHE A 110 -9.15 0.19 1.39
N THR A 111 -9.30 0.28 0.07
CA THR A 111 -8.87 1.45 -0.68
C THR A 111 -9.84 2.59 -0.40
N LEU A 112 -9.35 3.66 0.21
CA LEU A 112 -10.12 4.87 0.50
C LEU A 112 -10.12 5.81 -0.70
N ASN A 113 -8.98 5.94 -1.36
CA ASN A 113 -8.82 6.74 -2.57
C ASN A 113 -7.75 6.14 -3.48
N SER A 114 -7.87 6.36 -4.78
CA SER A 114 -6.86 5.97 -5.76
C SER A 114 -6.78 7.00 -6.89
N ILE A 115 -5.57 7.41 -7.22
CA ILE A 115 -5.28 8.37 -8.29
C ILE A 115 -4.35 7.70 -9.29
N ASN A 116 -4.79 7.61 -10.54
CA ASN A 116 -3.95 7.13 -11.63
C ASN A 116 -3.06 8.26 -12.13
N LEU A 117 -1.74 8.12 -11.99
CA LEU A 117 -0.79 9.14 -12.44
C LEU A 117 -0.50 9.08 -13.94
N LYS A 118 -0.81 7.98 -14.65
CA LYS A 118 -0.62 7.87 -16.10
C LYS A 118 -1.50 8.87 -16.86
N SER A 119 -2.71 9.10 -16.38
CA SER A 119 -3.65 10.06 -16.98
C SER A 119 -3.16 11.50 -16.79
N ILE A 120 -2.51 11.79 -15.67
CA ILE A 120 -1.97 13.11 -15.33
C ILE A 120 -0.65 13.38 -16.08
N PHE A 121 0.20 12.36 -16.28
CA PHE A 121 1.51 12.49 -16.92
C PHE A 121 1.69 11.58 -18.14
N PRO A 122 0.91 11.77 -19.22
CA PRO A 122 0.88 10.84 -20.36
C PRO A 122 2.20 10.79 -21.16
N LYS A 123 3.01 11.86 -21.11
CA LYS A 123 4.23 12.00 -21.94
C LYS A 123 5.49 11.34 -21.36
N ARG A 124 5.45 10.76 -20.15
CA ARG A 124 6.67 10.30 -19.46
C ARG A 124 6.73 8.79 -19.17
N ARG A 125 6.08 7.98 -20.02
CA ARG A 125 5.90 6.53 -19.90
C ARG A 125 7.18 5.65 -19.94
N LYS A 126 8.38 6.21 -20.18
CA LYS A 126 9.55 5.42 -20.61
C LYS A 126 10.76 5.40 -19.65
N HIS A 127 10.73 6.11 -18.51
CA HIS A 127 11.88 6.09 -17.60
C HIS A 127 11.75 4.94 -16.60
N HIS A 128 12.84 4.24 -16.26
CA HIS A 128 12.80 3.23 -15.20
C HIS A 128 12.43 3.91 -13.87
N PHE A 129 11.22 3.63 -13.40
CA PHE A 129 10.59 4.34 -12.30
C PHE A 129 10.97 3.71 -10.97
N TYR A 130 12.07 4.17 -10.40
CA TYR A 130 12.26 4.11 -8.95
C TYR A 130 11.59 5.34 -8.36
N SER A 131 10.26 5.27 -8.26
CA SER A 131 9.45 6.34 -7.69
C SER A 131 9.56 6.28 -6.18
N CYS A 132 10.41 7.13 -5.61
CA CYS A 132 10.41 7.34 -4.17
C CYS A 132 9.14 8.11 -3.80
N LEU A 133 8.27 7.48 -3.01
CA LEU A 133 7.28 8.20 -2.23
C LEU A 133 8.00 8.83 -1.05
N SER A 134 7.78 10.12 -0.82
CA SER A 134 8.24 10.81 0.37
C SER A 134 7.11 11.66 0.94
N PHE A 135 6.98 11.62 2.26
CA PHE A 135 5.92 12.30 2.99
C PHE A 135 6.51 13.41 3.82
N ASN A 136 5.89 14.59 3.78
CA ASN A 136 6.23 15.62 4.73
C ASN A 136 5.60 15.27 6.08
N ARG A 137 6.46 15.05 7.09
CA ARG A 137 6.10 14.70 8.47
C ARG A 137 5.14 15.71 9.14
N PHE A 138 4.96 16.89 8.55
CA PHE A 138 4.17 17.97 9.13
C PHE A 138 2.91 18.35 8.35
N LYS A 139 2.71 17.96 7.08
CA LYS A 139 1.54 18.36 6.28
C LYS A 139 1.23 17.34 5.16
N THR A 140 -0.07 17.09 4.99
CA THR A 140 -0.92 16.35 4.02
C THR A 140 -0.46 16.11 2.57
N LYS A 141 0.83 16.26 2.25
CA LYS A 141 1.35 16.29 0.89
C LYS A 141 2.20 15.07 0.61
N ILE A 142 1.80 14.34 -0.43
CA ILE A 142 2.55 13.19 -0.95
C ILE A 142 3.47 13.70 -2.04
N TYR A 143 4.77 13.43 -1.92
CA TYR A 143 5.74 13.74 -2.96
C TYR A 143 6.17 12.47 -3.68
N CYS A 144 5.91 12.43 -4.99
CA CYS A 144 6.52 11.44 -5.87
C CYS A 144 7.76 12.06 -6.50
N CYS A 145 8.94 11.51 -6.20
CA CYS A 145 10.18 11.91 -6.87
C CYS A 145 10.37 11.10 -8.15
N TRP A 146 10.62 11.82 -9.24
CA TRP A 146 10.90 11.24 -10.55
C TRP A 146 12.38 11.39 -10.84
N LYS A 147 13.10 10.28 -11.01
CA LYS A 147 14.51 10.31 -11.40
C LYS A 147 14.63 10.70 -12.88
N SER A 148 14.57 12.00 -13.15
CA SER A 148 15.08 12.61 -14.38
C SER A 148 16.41 13.30 -14.07
N ARG A 149 17.15 13.78 -15.09
CA ARG A 149 18.38 14.59 -14.90
C ARG A 149 18.16 15.79 -13.95
N LYS A 150 16.91 16.19 -13.68
CA LYS A 150 16.49 17.02 -12.55
C LYS A 150 15.32 16.35 -11.80
N PRO A 151 15.36 16.20 -10.46
CA PRO A 151 14.24 15.66 -9.69
C PRO A 151 13.05 16.62 -9.75
N ASN A 152 11.89 16.13 -10.22
CA ASN A 152 10.63 16.86 -10.13
C ASN A 152 9.82 16.27 -8.97
N PHE A 153 9.36 17.13 -8.08
CA PHE A 153 8.51 16.77 -6.95
C PHE A 153 7.06 17.13 -7.28
N TYR A 154 6.18 16.13 -7.28
CA TYR A 154 4.75 16.34 -7.48
C TYR A 154 4.04 16.21 -6.15
N CYS A 155 3.28 17.24 -5.78
CA CYS A 155 2.51 17.32 -4.55
C CYS A 155 1.06 16.91 -4.82
N PHE A 156 0.56 15.90 -4.11
CA PHE A 156 -0.85 15.53 -4.10
C PHE A 156 -1.49 16.00 -2.78
N ALA A 157 -2.72 16.50 -2.84
CA ALA A 157 -3.50 17.02 -1.72
C ALA A 157 -4.55 16.01 -1.24
#